data_AF-A0A7W9U3Q9-F1
#
_entry.id   AF-A0A7W9U3Q9-F1
#
_cell.length_a   1.000
_cell.length_b   1.000
_cell.length_c   1.000
_cell.angle_alpha   90.00
_cell.angle_beta   90.00
_cell.angle_gamma   90.00
#
_symmetry.space_group_name_H-M   'P 1'
#
loop_
_entity.id
_entity.type
_entity.pdbx_description
1 polymer ?
#
loop_
_entity_poly.entity_id
_entity_poly.type
_entity_poly.pdbx_seq_one_letter_code
_entity_poly.pdbx_strand_id
1 'polypeptide(L)'
;MKRQFDCGHRGLGKFCHRCANDARACLLAQKTAEDCRALRPQATVVAQTNHAARRSRRAAVQKQARDAAATRKAALTSAASRAPLDLSAARHLPAVLGRALNILAQLEAGVHPLSLDARVLASRGGDFSVPVGLRHRILVDSHSMKPVCFVTHETYNGLV
;
A
#
# COMPACT_ATOMS: atom_id res chain seq x y z
N MET A 1 51.08 52.59 -16.73
CA MET A 1 52.09 51.60 -16.25
C MET A 1 51.50 50.78 -15.11
N LYS A 2 51.51 49.44 -15.21
CA LYS A 2 51.10 48.53 -14.12
C LYS A 2 52.25 48.38 -13.12
N ARG A 3 51.96 48.39 -11.81
CA ARG A 3 52.94 48.14 -10.74
C ARG A 3 52.82 46.69 -10.27
N GLN A 4 53.91 46.09 -9.83
CA GLN A 4 53.91 44.78 -9.17
C GLN A 4 53.83 45.02 -7.65
N PHE A 5 52.85 44.41 -6.99
CA PHE A 5 52.67 44.49 -5.54
C PHE A 5 53.50 43.41 -4.84
N ASP A 6 53.79 43.60 -3.55
CA ASP A 6 54.59 42.67 -2.73
C ASP A 6 54.00 41.25 -2.67
N CYS A 7 52.68 41.13 -2.82
CA CYS A 7 51.98 39.85 -2.98
C CYS A 7 52.20 39.15 -4.34
N GLY A 8 53.07 39.67 -5.22
CA GLY A 8 53.39 39.11 -6.54
C GLY A 8 52.42 39.47 -7.67
N HIS A 9 51.27 40.07 -7.38
CA HIS A 9 50.26 40.45 -8.37
C HIS A 9 50.58 41.79 -9.05
N ARG A 10 50.08 42.01 -10.28
CA ARG A 10 50.23 43.28 -11.03
C ARG A 10 48.92 44.05 -11.11
N GLY A 11 48.95 45.37 -10.89
CA GLY A 11 47.76 46.22 -11.02
C GLY A 11 48.05 47.71 -11.09
N LEU A 12 46.98 48.51 -11.17
CA LEU A 12 47.03 49.98 -11.32
C LEU A 12 46.61 50.73 -10.05
N GLY A 13 46.17 50.01 -9.01
CA GLY A 13 45.64 50.59 -7.78
C GLY A 13 46.69 50.89 -6.70
N LYS A 14 46.24 51.50 -5.60
CA LYS A 14 47.06 51.72 -4.39
C LYS A 14 47.30 50.44 -3.58
N PHE A 15 46.46 49.41 -3.79
CA PHE A 15 46.55 48.12 -3.13
C PHE A 15 46.18 46.99 -4.10
N CYS A 16 46.57 45.76 -3.77
CA CYS A 16 46.21 44.59 -4.56
C CYS A 16 44.73 44.22 -4.37
N HIS A 17 43.91 44.51 -5.38
CA HIS A 17 42.48 44.16 -5.36
C HIS A 17 42.23 42.64 -5.29
N ARG A 18 43.15 41.82 -5.82
CA ARG A 18 43.00 40.36 -5.78
C ARG A 18 43.08 39.85 -4.34
N CYS A 19 44.15 40.21 -3.62
CA CYS A 19 44.30 39.87 -2.20
C CYS A 19 43.18 40.48 -1.34
N ALA A 20 42.71 41.70 -1.65
CA ALA A 20 41.59 42.32 -0.94
C ALA A 20 40.26 41.55 -1.17
N ASN A 21 40.03 41.06 -2.38
CA ASN A 21 38.85 40.24 -2.68
C ASN A 21 38.94 38.86 -2.04
N ASP A 22 40.11 38.23 -2.04
CA ASP A 22 40.32 36.93 -1.39
C ASP A 22 40.09 37.04 0.12
N ALA A 23 40.62 38.10 0.76
CA ALA A 23 40.37 38.37 2.17
C ALA A 23 38.88 38.60 2.48
N ARG A 24 38.17 39.36 1.63
CA ARG A 24 36.72 39.55 1.75
C ARG A 24 35.95 38.24 1.57
N ALA A 25 36.36 37.40 0.62
CA ALA A 25 35.74 36.10 0.38
C ALA A 25 35.92 35.18 1.59
N CYS A 26 37.11 35.14 2.21
CA CYS A 26 37.36 34.36 3.43
C CYS A 26 36.47 34.84 4.60
N LEU A 27 36.35 36.16 4.81
CA LEU A 27 35.51 36.71 5.88
C LEU A 27 34.02 36.41 5.65
N LEU A 28 33.55 36.53 4.41
CA LEU A 28 32.18 36.16 4.06
C LEU A 28 31.94 34.67 4.28
N ALA A 29 32.87 33.81 3.88
CA ALA A 29 32.77 32.38 4.10
C ALA A 29 32.70 32.03 5.59
N GLN A 30 33.54 32.65 6.44
CA GLN A 30 33.51 32.47 7.89
C GLN A 30 32.16 32.89 8.48
N LYS A 31 31.66 34.08 8.12
CA LYS A 31 30.36 34.58 8.58
C LYS A 31 29.22 33.64 8.18
N THR A 32 29.20 33.19 6.93
CA THR A 32 28.18 32.23 6.46
C THR A 32 28.26 30.89 7.21
N ALA A 33 29.46 30.41 7.54
CA ALA A 33 29.63 29.18 8.31
C ALA A 33 29.14 29.32 9.75
N GLU A 34 29.36 30.49 10.37
CA GLU A 34 28.84 30.83 11.70
C GLU A 34 27.31 30.92 11.69
N ASP A 35 26.72 31.61 10.72
CA ASP A 35 25.27 31.71 10.54
C ASP A 35 24.64 30.32 10.35
N CYS A 36 25.24 29.47 9.49
CA CYS A 36 24.80 28.09 9.31
C CYS A 36 24.91 27.26 10.60
N ARG A 37 25.97 27.48 11.40
CA ARG A 37 26.15 26.79 12.69
C ARG A 37 25.10 27.25 13.72
N ALA A 38 24.78 28.53 13.75
CA ALA A 38 23.76 29.10 14.63
C ALA A 38 22.33 28.61 14.30
N LEU A 39 22.03 28.39 13.02
CA LEU A 39 20.71 27.92 12.56
C LEU A 39 20.52 26.39 12.69
N ARG A 40 21.62 25.62 12.72
CA ARG A 40 21.60 24.15 12.80
C ARG A 40 20.76 23.57 13.95
N PRO A 41 20.85 24.04 15.21
CA PRO A 41 20.02 23.49 16.30
C PRO A 41 18.52 23.69 16.04
N GLN A 42 18.13 24.86 15.56
CA GLN A 42 16.72 25.15 15.23
C GLN A 42 16.22 24.24 14.10
N ALA A 43 17.02 24.07 13.05
CA ALA A 43 16.70 23.15 11.95
C ALA A 43 16.56 21.69 12.42
N THR A 44 17.42 21.24 13.34
CA THR A 44 17.32 19.88 13.89
C THR A 44 16.07 19.66 14.73
N VAL A 45 15.67 20.64 15.55
CA VAL A 45 14.43 20.55 16.35
C VAL A 45 13.22 20.48 15.43
N VAL A 46 13.15 21.35 14.41
CA VAL A 46 12.06 21.34 13.42
C VAL A 46 12.00 20.02 12.65
N ALA A 47 13.15 19.45 12.27
CA ALA A 47 13.20 18.15 11.62
C ALA A 47 12.68 17.02 12.54
N GLN A 48 13.08 17.03 13.81
CA GLN A 48 12.66 16.04 14.80
C GLN A 48 11.15 16.11 15.08
N THR A 49 10.58 17.32 15.26
CA THR A 49 9.14 17.49 15.48
C THR A 49 8.32 17.04 14.28
N ASN A 50 8.76 17.38 13.07
CA ASN A 50 8.13 16.92 11.83
C ASN A 50 8.17 15.40 11.69
N HIS A 51 9.30 14.77 12.01
CA HIS A 51 9.42 13.31 11.99
C HIS A 51 8.51 12.65 13.01
N ALA A 52 8.45 13.17 14.25
CA ALA A 52 7.56 12.68 15.29
C ALA A 52 6.08 12.79 14.88
N ALA A 53 5.66 13.95 14.34
CA ALA A 53 4.30 14.15 13.85
C ALA A 53 3.94 13.18 12.72
N ARG A 54 4.85 12.95 11.76
CA ARG A 54 4.66 11.96 10.68
C ARG A 54 4.49 10.54 11.23
N ARG A 55 5.32 10.14 12.20
CA ARG A 55 5.23 8.82 12.84
C ARG A 55 3.89 8.65 13.55
N SER A 56 3.44 9.65 14.31
CA SER A 56 2.16 9.61 15.02
C SER A 56 0.97 9.50 14.06
N ARG A 57 0.98 10.27 12.95
CA ARG A 57 -0.06 10.16 11.90
C ARG A 57 -0.06 8.76 11.27
N ARG A 58 1.11 8.22 10.93
CA ARG A 58 1.22 6.86 10.37
C ARG A 58 0.70 5.79 11.35
N ALA A 59 1.01 5.93 12.63
CA ALA A 59 0.52 5.02 13.66
C ALA A 59 -1.01 5.11 13.82
N ALA A 60 -1.59 6.32 13.79
CA ALA A 60 -3.03 6.52 13.86
C ALA A 60 -3.75 5.88 12.65
N VAL A 61 -3.25 6.11 11.43
CA VAL A 61 -3.80 5.50 10.21
C VAL A 61 -3.70 3.97 10.26
N GLN A 62 -2.58 3.42 10.75
CA GLN A 62 -2.44 1.97 10.91
C GLN A 62 -3.40 1.40 11.96
N LYS A 63 -3.59 2.10 13.09
CA LYS A 63 -4.56 1.69 14.11
C LYS A 63 -5.98 1.67 13.55
N GLN A 64 -6.40 2.76 12.89
CA GLN A 64 -7.70 2.85 12.23
C GLN A 64 -7.90 1.74 11.19
N ALA A 65 -6.88 1.45 10.38
CA ALA A 65 -6.94 0.37 9.40
C ALA A 65 -7.08 -1.02 10.04
N ARG A 66 -6.41 -1.28 11.17
CA ARG A 66 -6.53 -2.54 11.93
C ARG A 66 -7.92 -2.68 12.53
N ASP A 67 -8.43 -1.63 13.16
CA ASP A 67 -9.76 -1.62 13.77
C ASP A 67 -10.84 -1.84 12.69
N ALA A 68 -10.75 -1.12 11.57
CA ALA A 68 -11.64 -1.31 10.42
C ALA A 68 -11.56 -2.73 9.83
N ALA A 69 -10.36 -3.30 9.71
CA ALA A 69 -10.18 -4.67 9.23
C ALA A 69 -10.77 -5.71 10.20
N ALA A 70 -10.65 -5.50 11.51
CA ALA A 70 -11.26 -6.35 12.53
C ALA A 70 -12.79 -6.30 12.46
N THR A 71 -13.38 -5.10 12.39
CA THR A 71 -14.83 -4.92 12.24
C THR A 71 -15.34 -5.57 10.94
N ARG A 72 -14.63 -5.37 9.83
CA ARG A 72 -14.98 -5.99 8.54
C ARG A 72 -14.93 -7.51 8.62
N LYS A 73 -13.89 -8.08 9.26
CA LYS A 73 -13.77 -9.53 9.43
C LYS A 73 -14.91 -10.08 10.29
N ALA A 74 -15.29 -9.41 11.37
CA ALA A 74 -16.41 -9.80 12.22
C ALA A 74 -17.74 -9.78 11.43
N ALA A 75 -18.00 -8.71 10.67
CA ALA A 75 -19.19 -8.60 9.82
C ALA A 75 -19.27 -9.71 8.78
N LEU A 76 -18.16 -10.01 8.09
CA LEU A 76 -18.08 -11.10 7.11
C LEU A 76 -18.29 -12.47 7.75
N THR A 77 -17.75 -12.69 8.95
CA THR A 77 -17.93 -13.96 9.67
C THR A 77 -19.39 -14.17 10.06
N SER A 78 -20.07 -13.12 10.52
CA SER A 78 -21.51 -13.15 10.85
C SER A 78 -22.40 -13.30 9.60
N ALA A 79 -22.00 -12.75 8.46
CA ALA A 79 -22.70 -12.97 7.20
C ALA A 79 -22.50 -14.41 6.70
N ALA A 80 -21.28 -14.94 6.80
CA ALA A 80 -20.97 -16.31 6.41
C ALA A 80 -21.75 -17.35 7.21
N SER A 81 -21.99 -17.13 8.51
CA SER A 81 -22.80 -18.05 9.32
C SER A 81 -24.29 -18.07 8.97
N ARG A 82 -24.76 -17.10 8.17
CA ARG A 82 -26.15 -17.01 7.69
C ARG A 82 -26.29 -17.43 6.23
N ALA A 83 -25.18 -17.75 5.56
CA ALA A 83 -25.20 -18.11 4.16
C ALA A 83 -25.87 -19.49 3.96
N PRO A 84 -26.48 -19.74 2.79
CA PRO A 84 -27.10 -21.04 2.48
C PRO A 84 -26.08 -22.17 2.31
N LEU A 85 -24.79 -21.85 2.20
CA LEU A 85 -23.69 -22.81 2.10
C LEU A 85 -22.71 -22.66 3.25
N ASP A 86 -22.11 -23.78 3.66
CA ASP A 86 -20.98 -23.75 4.59
C ASP A 86 -19.73 -23.16 3.93
N LEU A 87 -19.29 -22.02 4.45
CA LEU A 87 -18.07 -21.32 4.02
C LEU A 87 -16.91 -21.48 5.02
N SER A 88 -17.02 -22.46 5.94
CA SER A 88 -16.05 -22.70 7.01
C SER A 88 -14.60 -22.82 6.53
N ALA A 89 -14.38 -23.45 5.36
CA ALA A 89 -13.05 -23.60 4.76
C ALA A 89 -12.32 -22.25 4.53
N ALA A 90 -13.07 -21.16 4.33
CA ALA A 90 -12.52 -19.82 4.12
C ALA A 90 -12.65 -18.89 5.35
N ARG A 91 -13.01 -19.40 6.53
CA ARG A 91 -13.28 -18.59 7.74
C ARG A 91 -12.17 -17.59 8.10
N HIS A 92 -10.92 -17.95 7.84
CA HIS A 92 -9.74 -17.13 8.15
C HIS A 92 -9.40 -16.11 7.04
N LEU A 93 -10.07 -16.17 5.88
CA LEU A 93 -9.77 -15.39 4.68
C LEU A 93 -10.90 -14.41 4.35
N PRO A 94 -10.89 -13.18 4.91
CA PRO A 94 -11.98 -12.21 4.70
C PRO A 94 -12.18 -11.83 3.22
N ALA A 95 -11.11 -11.77 2.44
CA ALA A 95 -11.21 -11.48 1.00
C ALA A 95 -11.89 -12.61 0.20
N VAL A 96 -11.77 -13.86 0.65
CA VAL A 96 -12.44 -15.00 0.01
C VAL A 96 -13.90 -15.06 0.47
N LEU A 97 -14.17 -14.88 1.77
CA LEU A 97 -15.54 -14.81 2.29
C LEU A 97 -16.37 -13.71 1.62
N GLY A 98 -15.81 -12.50 1.51
CA GLY A 98 -16.51 -11.39 0.85
C GLY A 98 -16.85 -11.69 -0.61
N ARG A 99 -15.96 -12.36 -1.34
CA ARG A 99 -16.21 -12.80 -2.73
C ARG A 99 -17.24 -13.91 -2.79
N ALA A 100 -17.15 -14.92 -1.90
CA ALA A 100 -18.11 -16.02 -1.84
C ALA A 100 -19.53 -15.48 -1.60
N LEU A 101 -19.71 -14.61 -0.60
CA LEU A 101 -20.99 -14.00 -0.28
C LEU A 101 -21.54 -13.16 -1.44
N ASN A 102 -20.69 -12.42 -2.15
CA ASN A 102 -21.10 -11.66 -3.32
C ASN A 102 -21.55 -12.59 -4.47
N ILE A 103 -20.82 -13.67 -4.74
CA ILE A 103 -21.21 -14.67 -5.75
C ILE A 103 -22.56 -15.31 -5.37
N LEU A 104 -22.74 -15.69 -4.11
CA LEU A 104 -24.01 -16.27 -3.65
C LEU A 104 -25.17 -15.29 -3.81
N ALA A 105 -24.99 -14.02 -3.48
CA ALA A 105 -26.00 -12.99 -3.69
C ALA A 105 -26.33 -12.77 -5.17
N GLN A 106 -25.34 -12.85 -6.05
CA GLN A 106 -25.55 -12.73 -7.51
C GLN A 106 -26.30 -13.95 -8.07
N LEU A 107 -25.94 -15.15 -7.63
CA LEU A 107 -26.67 -16.37 -8.00
C LEU A 107 -28.13 -16.33 -7.51
N GLU A 108 -28.36 -15.85 -6.28
CA GLU A 108 -29.71 -15.64 -5.73
C GLU A 108 -30.51 -14.60 -6.52
N ALA A 109 -29.85 -13.56 -7.03
CA ALA A 109 -30.44 -12.58 -7.94
C ALA A 109 -30.71 -13.11 -9.37
N GLY A 110 -30.36 -14.38 -9.65
CA GLY A 110 -30.57 -15.02 -10.96
C GLY A 110 -29.47 -14.78 -11.98
N VAL A 111 -28.29 -14.29 -11.58
CA VAL A 111 -27.13 -14.17 -12.48
C VAL A 111 -26.66 -15.57 -12.87
N HIS A 112 -26.50 -15.81 -14.17
CA HIS A 112 -26.05 -17.09 -14.68
C HIS A 112 -24.59 -17.38 -14.28
N PRO A 113 -24.24 -18.62 -13.86
CA PRO A 113 -22.88 -18.95 -13.39
C PRO A 113 -21.76 -18.62 -14.39
N LEU A 114 -22.00 -18.79 -15.69
CA LEU A 114 -21.00 -18.46 -16.72
C LEU A 114 -20.62 -16.96 -16.75
N SER A 115 -21.50 -16.07 -16.30
CA SER A 115 -21.19 -14.64 -16.15
C SER A 115 -20.27 -14.35 -14.96
N LEU A 116 -20.10 -15.34 -14.07
CA LEU A 116 -19.23 -15.30 -12.90
C LEU A 116 -17.92 -16.08 -13.15
N ASP A 117 -17.48 -16.17 -14.41
CA ASP A 117 -16.30 -16.93 -14.84
C ASP A 117 -16.37 -18.43 -14.50
N ALA A 118 -17.58 -18.99 -14.43
CA ALA A 118 -17.72 -20.42 -14.17
C ALA A 118 -17.20 -21.28 -15.33
N ARG A 119 -16.71 -22.46 -14.98
CA ARG A 119 -16.37 -23.52 -15.93
C ARG A 119 -17.36 -24.68 -15.81
N VAL A 120 -17.79 -25.21 -16.95
CA VAL A 120 -18.64 -26.41 -17.01
C VAL A 120 -17.82 -27.65 -16.65
N LEU A 121 -18.37 -28.50 -15.79
CA LEU A 121 -17.80 -29.76 -15.36
C LEU A 121 -18.46 -30.92 -16.12
N ALA A 122 -17.76 -31.42 -17.14
CA ALA A 122 -18.22 -32.57 -17.90
C ALA A 122 -18.36 -33.84 -17.04
N SER A 123 -17.45 -34.03 -16.07
CA SER A 123 -17.45 -35.18 -15.16
C SER A 123 -18.67 -35.24 -14.23
N ARG A 124 -19.40 -34.14 -14.07
CA ARG A 124 -20.48 -33.99 -13.10
C ARG A 124 -21.78 -33.50 -13.75
N GLY A 125 -22.15 -34.12 -14.87
CA GLY A 125 -23.43 -33.87 -15.54
C GLY A 125 -23.60 -32.44 -16.09
N GLY A 126 -22.52 -31.67 -16.23
CA GLY A 126 -22.56 -30.29 -16.71
C GLY A 126 -22.66 -29.24 -15.61
N ASP A 127 -22.46 -29.60 -14.34
CA ASP A 127 -22.41 -28.64 -13.22
C ASP A 127 -21.39 -27.52 -13.45
N PHE A 128 -21.63 -26.35 -12.85
CA PHE A 128 -20.75 -25.20 -12.99
C PHE A 128 -19.79 -25.08 -11.80
N SER A 129 -18.54 -24.75 -12.10
CA SER A 129 -17.51 -24.44 -11.11
C SER A 129 -17.13 -22.96 -11.18
N VAL A 130 -17.58 -22.18 -10.19
CA VAL A 130 -17.32 -20.75 -10.08
C VAL A 130 -16.07 -20.51 -9.22
N PRO A 131 -15.03 -19.81 -9.71
CA PRO A 131 -13.86 -19.48 -8.92
C PRO A 131 -14.13 -18.35 -7.92
N VAL A 132 -13.84 -18.57 -6.63
CA VAL A 132 -13.92 -17.54 -5.58
C VAL A 132 -12.53 -16.93 -5.28
N GLY A 133 -11.49 -17.57 -5.80
CA GLY A 133 -10.10 -17.15 -5.73
C GLY A 133 -9.21 -18.25 -6.33
N LEU A 134 -7.93 -18.24 -6.00
CA LEU A 134 -6.98 -19.24 -6.53
C LEU A 134 -7.23 -20.65 -6.00
N ARG A 135 -7.61 -20.78 -4.72
CA ARG A 135 -7.70 -22.06 -4.00
C ARG A 135 -9.11 -22.48 -3.60
N HIS A 136 -10.14 -21.74 -4.02
CA HIS A 136 -11.52 -21.98 -3.58
C HIS A 136 -12.50 -21.83 -4.74
N ARG A 137 -13.50 -22.72 -4.77
CA ARG A 137 -14.53 -22.79 -5.82
C ARG A 137 -15.90 -23.05 -5.21
N ILE A 138 -16.94 -22.51 -5.84
CA ILE A 138 -18.34 -22.83 -5.57
C ILE A 138 -18.83 -23.73 -6.70
N LEU A 139 -19.44 -24.85 -6.35
CA LEU A 139 -20.15 -25.69 -7.30
C LEU A 139 -21.61 -25.26 -7.37
N VAL A 140 -22.14 -25.16 -8.58
CA VAL A 140 -23.53 -24.79 -8.87
C VAL A 140 -24.13 -25.89 -9.74
N ASP A 141 -25.30 -26.36 -9.34
CA ASP A 141 -26.02 -27.40 -10.05
C ASP A 141 -26.56 -26.87 -11.38
N SER A 142 -26.39 -27.66 -12.45
CA SER A 142 -26.73 -27.21 -13.81
C SER A 142 -28.23 -27.09 -14.08
N HIS A 143 -29.08 -27.77 -13.30
CA HIS A 143 -30.52 -27.82 -13.52
C HIS A 143 -31.26 -26.81 -12.65
N SER A 144 -30.96 -26.78 -11.37
CA SER A 144 -31.57 -25.88 -10.40
C SER A 144 -30.93 -24.50 -10.37
N MET A 145 -29.73 -24.35 -10.96
CA MET A 145 -28.88 -23.14 -10.87
C MET A 145 -28.59 -22.71 -9.43
N LYS A 146 -28.73 -23.65 -8.48
CA LYS A 146 -28.51 -23.38 -7.06
C LYS A 146 -27.08 -23.75 -6.65
N PRO A 147 -26.48 -22.97 -5.75
CA PRO A 147 -25.17 -23.30 -5.22
C PRO A 147 -25.26 -24.58 -4.37
N VAL A 148 -24.38 -25.54 -4.62
CA VAL A 148 -24.37 -26.88 -4.01
C VAL A 148 -23.38 -26.95 -2.86
N CYS A 149 -22.13 -26.56 -3.11
CA CYS A 149 -21.09 -26.59 -2.09
C CYS A 149 -19.94 -25.63 -2.38
N PHE A 150 -19.21 -25.29 -1.32
CA PHE A 150 -17.98 -24.52 -1.36
C PHE A 150 -16.81 -25.46 -1.06
N VAL A 151 -15.84 -25.54 -1.98
CA VAL A 151 -14.74 -26.51 -1.89
C VAL A 151 -13.39 -25.82 -2.11
N THR A 152 -12.36 -26.39 -1.50
CA THR A 152 -10.97 -26.01 -1.82
C THR A 152 -10.58 -26.56 -3.19
N HIS A 153 -9.55 -26.01 -3.79
CA HIS A 153 -9.04 -26.47 -5.08
C HIS A 153 -8.52 -27.92 -5.01
N GLU A 154 -7.97 -28.33 -3.87
CA GLU A 154 -7.51 -29.70 -3.63
C GLU A 154 -8.69 -30.68 -3.64
N THR A 155 -9.77 -30.36 -2.91
CA THR A 155 -11.01 -31.16 -2.94
C THR A 155 -11.64 -31.16 -4.32
N TYR A 156 -11.64 -30.01 -5.00
CA TYR A 156 -12.15 -29.88 -6.36
C TYR A 156 -11.40 -30.78 -7.36
N ASN A 157 -10.07 -30.85 -7.29
CA ASN A 157 -9.29 -31.70 -8.19
C ASN A 157 -9.52 -33.20 -7.95
N GLY A 158 -10.03 -33.61 -6.78
CA GLY A 158 -10.48 -34.98 -6.55
C GLY A 158 -11.88 -35.27 -7.12
N LEU A 159 -12.61 -34.25 -7.58
CA LEU A 159 -13.99 -34.35 -8.11
C LEU A 159 -14.07 -34.19 -9.63
N VAL A 160 -12.98 -33.74 -10.27
CA VAL A 160 -12.87 -33.52 -11.73
C VAL A 160 -11.99 -34.59 -12.33
#